data_AF-A0A9Q1G3G2-F1
#
_entry.id   AF-A0A9Q1G3G2-F1
#
_cell.length_a   1.000
_cell.length_b   1.000
_cell.length_c   1.000
_cell.angle_alpha   90.00
_cell.angle_beta   90.00
_cell.angle_gamma   90.00
#
_symmetry.space_group_name_H-M   'P 1'
#
loop_
_entity.id
_entity.type
_entity.pdbx_description
1 polymer ?
#
loop_
_entity_poly.entity_id
_entity_poly.type
_entity_poly.pdbx_seq_one_letter_code
_entity_poly.pdbx_strand_id
1 'polypeptide(L)'
;MQDMDGRWLVGEAAYNRAHIRTRGIIERIFGILKSRFRCLDRSGGALLYSPCKVCKVVVVCCILHNIAITAGVRLGEQEAEGEGDSDSDEEEPNAPLGEVRPERGRDVRLNIIRNYFE
;
A
#
# COMPACT_ATOMS: atom_id res chain seq x y z
N MET A 1 -14.37 -2.33 36.36
CA MET A 1 -14.06 -1.35 35.29
C MET A 1 -12.55 -1.25 35.05
N GLN A 2 -11.80 -2.36 35.15
CA GLN A 2 -10.34 -2.40 34.99
C GLN A 2 -9.86 -3.43 33.94
N ASP A 3 -10.75 -4.28 33.42
CA ASP A 3 -10.43 -5.28 32.39
C ASP A 3 -10.42 -4.73 30.95
N MET A 4 -10.74 -3.44 30.77
CA MET A 4 -10.89 -2.81 29.46
C MET A 4 -9.56 -2.31 28.87
N ASP A 5 -8.60 -1.90 29.70
CA ASP A 5 -7.33 -1.37 29.20
C ASP A 5 -6.41 -2.47 28.64
N GLY A 6 -6.33 -3.61 29.32
CA GLY A 6 -5.47 -4.72 28.90
C GLY A 6 -5.94 -5.40 27.61
N ARG A 7 -7.26 -5.59 27.45
CA ARG A 7 -7.83 -6.22 26.25
C ARG A 7 -7.73 -5.31 25.02
N TRP A 8 -7.97 -4.02 25.21
CA TRP A 8 -7.90 -3.03 24.15
C TRP A 8 -6.47 -2.85 23.61
N LEU A 9 -5.47 -2.86 24.51
CA LEU A 9 -4.04 -2.85 24.13
C LEU A 9 -3.65 -4.09 23.31
N VAL A 10 -4.20 -5.26 23.62
CA VAL A 10 -3.93 -6.50 22.86
C VAL A 10 -4.53 -6.42 21.46
N GLY A 11 -5.77 -5.94 21.32
CA GLY A 11 -6.43 -5.78 20.03
C GLY A 11 -5.74 -4.73 19.14
N GLU A 12 -5.33 -3.60 19.73
CA GLU A 12 -4.55 -2.59 19.02
C GLU A 12 -3.19 -3.14 18.55
N ALA A 13 -2.48 -3.88 19.40
CA ALA A 13 -1.21 -4.49 19.03
C ALA A 13 -1.37 -5.54 17.91
N ALA A 14 -2.46 -6.33 17.94
CA ALA A 14 -2.77 -7.31 16.90
C ALA A 14 -3.09 -6.63 15.56
N TYR A 15 -3.91 -5.57 15.58
CA TYR A 15 -4.18 -4.74 14.40
C TYR A 15 -2.89 -4.19 13.81
N ASN A 16 -2.02 -3.58 14.64
CA ASN A 16 -0.78 -2.98 14.16
C ASN A 16 0.13 -4.01 13.48
N ARG A 17 0.29 -5.20 14.07
CA ARG A 17 1.06 -6.29 13.46
C ARG A 17 0.48 -6.73 12.11
N ALA A 18 -0.84 -6.90 12.01
CA ALA A 18 -1.50 -7.29 10.77
C ALA A 18 -1.39 -6.19 9.70
N HIS A 19 -1.56 -4.93 10.10
CA HIS A 19 -1.46 -3.77 9.22
C HIS A 19 -0.05 -3.61 8.65
N ILE A 20 0.98 -3.67 9.50
CA ILE A 20 2.39 -3.61 9.08
C ILE A 20 2.71 -4.74 8.10
N ARG A 21 2.32 -5.98 8.41
CA ARG A 21 2.55 -7.13 7.53
C ARG A 21 1.88 -6.94 6.16
N THR A 22 0.64 -6.45 6.15
CA THR A 22 -0.12 -6.20 4.92
C THR A 22 0.53 -5.10 4.09
N ARG A 23 0.94 -3.99 4.73
CA ARG A 23 1.65 -2.89 4.07
C ARG A 23 2.93 -3.37 3.40
N GLY A 24 3.76 -4.14 4.11
CA GLY A 24 5.01 -4.66 3.53
C GLY A 24 4.81 -5.58 2.32
N ILE A 25 3.71 -6.36 2.28
CA ILE A 25 3.35 -7.15 1.10
C ILE A 25 2.96 -6.25 -0.07
N ILE A 26 2.12 -5.24 0.19
CA ILE A 26 1.62 -4.31 -0.83
C ILE A 26 2.77 -3.48 -1.41
N GLU A 27 3.66 -2.94 -0.57
CA GLU A 27 4.86 -2.22 -0.99
C GLU A 27 5.73 -3.07 -1.91
N ARG A 28 6.03 -4.31 -1.50
CA ARG A 28 6.82 -5.24 -2.33
C ARG A 28 6.15 -5.53 -3.68
N ILE A 29 4.83 -5.72 -3.70
CA ILE A 29 4.09 -5.94 -4.95
C ILE A 29 4.20 -4.71 -5.86
N PHE A 30 4.03 -3.51 -5.31
CA PHE A 30 4.17 -2.29 -6.10
C PHE A 30 5.60 -2.09 -6.62
N GLY A 31 6.62 -2.40 -5.83
CA GLY A 31 8.02 -2.38 -6.29
C GLY A 31 8.24 -3.31 -7.49
N ILE A 32 7.73 -4.55 -7.41
CA ILE A 32 7.79 -5.52 -8.52
C ILE A 32 7.04 -5.02 -9.76
N LEU A 33 5.85 -4.43 -9.58
CA LEU A 33 5.04 -3.90 -10.68
C LEU A 33 5.72 -2.70 -11.33
N LYS A 34 6.28 -1.75 -10.56
CA LYS A 34 7.03 -0.59 -11.07
C LYS A 34 8.26 -1.02 -11.85
N SER A 35 9.05 -1.97 -11.33
CA SER A 35 10.22 -2.54 -12.03
C SER A 35 9.83 -3.22 -13.36
N ARG A 36 8.75 -4.01 -13.37
CA ARG A 36 8.27 -4.69 -14.59
C ARG A 36 7.66 -3.73 -15.60
N PHE A 37 6.88 -2.75 -15.13
CA PHE A 37 6.09 -1.86 -15.96
C PHE A 37 6.48 -0.42 -15.65
N ARG A 38 7.45 0.12 -16.41
CA ARG A 38 7.93 1.49 -16.22
C ARG A 38 6.84 2.57 -16.34
N CYS A 39 5.69 2.28 -16.94
CA CYS A 39 4.55 3.19 -16.94
C CYS A 39 3.93 3.44 -15.56
N LEU A 40 4.23 2.59 -14.56
CA LEU A 40 3.87 2.79 -13.15
C LEU A 40 4.99 3.48 -12.37
N ASP A 41 6.19 3.54 -12.93
CA ASP A 41 7.37 4.13 -12.31
C ASP A 41 7.53 5.59 -12.75
N ARG A 42 7.98 6.46 -11.83
CA ARG A 42 8.14 7.89 -12.12
C ARG A 42 9.17 8.14 -13.23
N SER A 43 10.17 7.28 -13.38
CA SER A 43 11.18 7.37 -14.45
C SER A 43 10.61 7.07 -15.84
N GLY A 44 9.50 6.35 -15.94
CA GLY A 44 8.75 6.17 -17.20
C GLY A 44 7.72 7.26 -17.46
N GLY A 45 7.66 8.28 -16.58
CA GLY A 45 6.69 9.36 -16.59
C GLY A 45 5.52 9.13 -15.61
N ALA A 46 4.90 10.22 -15.15
CA ALA A 46 3.69 10.12 -14.34
C ALA A 46 2.49 9.72 -15.21
N LEU A 47 1.58 8.91 -14.66
CA LEU A 47 0.30 8.61 -15.28
C LEU A 47 -0.61 9.84 -15.22
N LEU A 48 -0.58 10.68 -16.26
CA LEU A 48 -1.40 11.88 -16.40
C LEU A 48 -2.86 11.55 -16.81
N TYR A 49 -3.51 10.68 -16.04
CA TYR A 49 -4.89 10.25 -16.24
C TYR A 49 -5.74 10.50 -15.00
N SER A 50 -7.07 10.47 -15.16
CA SER A 50 -7.98 10.51 -14.01
C SER A 50 -7.75 9.30 -13.09
N PRO A 51 -8.00 9.42 -11.77
CA PRO A 51 -7.79 8.33 -10.80
C PRO A 51 -8.49 7.03 -11.22
N CYS A 52 -9.72 7.11 -11.72
CA CYS A 52 -10.47 5.96 -12.21
C CYS A 52 -9.75 5.23 -13.37
N LYS A 53 -9.11 5.98 -14.27
CA LYS A 53 -8.33 5.40 -15.38
C LYS A 53 -7.00 4.82 -14.89
N VAL A 54 -6.32 5.48 -13.95
CA VAL A 54 -5.12 4.96 -13.31
C VAL A 54 -5.39 3.61 -12.64
N CYS A 55 -6.50 3.48 -11.89
CA CYS A 55 -6.89 2.20 -11.28
C CYS A 55 -7.03 1.08 -12.32
N LYS A 56 -7.60 1.36 -13.50
CA LYS A 56 -7.71 0.38 -14.58
C LYS A 56 -6.34 -0.04 -15.12
N VAL A 57 -5.41 0.91 -15.28
CA VAL A 57 -4.03 0.63 -15.71
C VAL A 57 -3.34 -0.30 -14.71
N VAL A 58 -3.42 0.00 -13.41
CA VAL A 58 -2.85 -0.85 -12.35
C VAL A 58 -3.42 -2.26 -12.39
N VAL A 59 -4.74 -2.42 -12.55
CA VAL A 59 -5.38 -3.74 -12.68
C VAL A 59 -4.85 -4.51 -13.88
N VAL A 60 -4.70 -3.86 -15.04
CA VAL A 60 -4.14 -4.49 -16.24
C VAL A 60 -2.69 -4.93 -15.99
N CYS A 61 -1.87 -4.11 -15.32
CA CYS A 61 -0.51 -4.49 -14.94
C CYS A 61 -0.48 -5.74 -14.04
N CYS A 62 -1.40 -5.86 -13.08
CA CYS A 62 -1.52 -7.07 -12.25
C CYS A 62 -1.89 -8.31 -13.09
N ILE A 63 -2.83 -8.17 -14.04
CA ILE A 63 -3.22 -9.28 -14.94
C ILE A 63 -2.01 -9.71 -15.79
N LEU A 64 -1.31 -8.75 -16.40
CA LEU A 64 -0.14 -9.02 -17.23
C LEU A 64 1.00 -9.63 -16.42
N HIS A 65 1.19 -9.18 -15.17
CA HIS A 65 2.16 -9.77 -14.24
C HIS A 65 1.87 -11.25 -13.98
N ASN A 66 0.61 -11.60 -13.72
CA ASN A 66 0.20 -12.98 -13.49
C ASN A 66 0.43 -13.84 -14.75
N ILE A 67 0.07 -13.33 -15.93
CA ILE A 67 0.34 -14.02 -17.20
C ILE A 67 1.85 -14.26 -17.38
N ALA A 68 2.69 -13.26 -17.06
CA ALA A 68 4.14 -13.39 -17.16
C ALA A 68 4.69 -14.45 -16.18
N ILE A 69 4.17 -14.53 -14.94
CA ILE A 69 4.51 -15.60 -13.99
C ILE A 69 4.16 -16.97 -14.58
N THR A 70 2.94 -17.14 -15.07
CA THR A 70 2.48 -18.42 -15.66
C THR A 70 3.31 -18.82 -16.88
N ALA A 71 3.73 -17.84 -17.68
CA ALA A 71 4.59 -18.06 -18.84
C ALA A 71 6.08 -18.26 -18.48
N GLY A 72 6.47 -18.20 -17.20
CA GLY A 72 7.86 -18.34 -16.75
C GLY A 72 8.75 -17.15 -17.12
N VAL A 73 8.17 -16.02 -17.52
CA VAL A 73 8.89 -14.78 -17.85
C VAL A 73 9.30 -14.10 -16.54
N ARG A 74 10.47 -14.50 -16.04
CA ARG A 74 11.09 -13.86 -14.88
C ARG A 74 11.45 -12.42 -15.22
N LEU A 75 11.31 -11.54 -14.24
CA LEU A 75 12.02 -10.27 -14.30
C LEU A 75 13.50 -10.62 -14.31
N GLY A 76 14.27 -10.02 -15.22
CA GLY A 76 15.72 -10.13 -15.15
C GLY A 76 16.18 -9.72 -13.76
N GLU A 77 17.28 -10.30 -13.29
CA GLU A 77 17.92 -10.00 -12.01
C GLU A 77 18.34 -8.53 -11.99
N GLN A 78 17.39 -7.62 -11.77
CA GLN A 78 17.67 -6.36 -11.10
C GLN A 78 17.71 -6.77 -9.64
N GLU A 79 18.94 -6.92 -9.17
CA GLU A 79 19.29 -7.26 -7.81
C GLU A 79 18.32 -6.55 -6.86
N ALA A 80 17.72 -7.33 -5.98
CA ALA A 80 17.14 -6.81 -4.75
C ALA A 80 18.29 -6.32 -3.87
N GLU A 81 19.05 -5.33 -4.35
CA GLU A 81 19.88 -4.55 -3.47
C GLU A 81 18.90 -3.82 -2.56
N GLY A 82 19.07 -4.08 -1.27
CA GLY A 82 18.32 -3.43 -0.21
C GLY A 82 18.66 -1.95 -0.19
N GLU A 83 18.08 -1.20 -1.10
CA GLU A 83 17.78 0.19 -0.86
C GLU A 83 16.41 0.16 -0.22
N GLY A 84 16.34 0.54 1.06
CA GLY A 84 15.07 0.98 1.59
C GLY A 84 14.53 1.95 0.57
N ASP A 85 13.34 1.64 0.05
CA ASP A 85 12.46 2.62 -0.56
C ASP A 85 12.20 3.63 0.55
N SER A 86 13.17 4.51 0.80
CA SER A 86 12.87 5.86 1.16
C SER A 86 12.16 6.35 -0.09
N ASP A 87 10.85 6.06 -0.16
CA ASP A 87 9.88 7.07 -0.52
C ASP A 87 10.28 8.27 0.34
N SER A 88 11.29 9.00 -0.14
CA SER A 88 11.35 10.43 -0.03
C SER A 88 10.20 10.84 -0.92
N ASP A 89 8.99 10.62 -0.40
CA ASP A 89 7.86 11.46 -0.69
C ASP A 89 8.41 12.85 -0.36
N GLU A 90 9.04 13.51 -1.35
CA GLU A 90 8.88 14.94 -1.42
C GLU A 90 7.37 15.10 -1.45
N GLU A 91 6.79 15.32 -0.27
CA GLU A 91 5.38 15.57 -0.09
C GLU A 91 5.10 16.79 -0.97
N GLU A 92 4.69 16.53 -2.21
CA GLU A 92 4.02 17.52 -3.04
C GLU A 92 2.96 18.13 -2.13
N PRO A 93 2.99 19.45 -1.90
CA PRO A 93 2.14 20.09 -0.92
C PRO A 93 0.72 19.64 -1.19
N ASN A 94 0.18 18.88 -0.23
CA ASN A 94 -1.06 18.15 -0.38
C ASN A 94 -2.09 19.12 -1.00
N ALA A 95 -2.48 18.90 -2.26
CA ALA A 95 -3.53 19.70 -2.88
C ALA A 95 -4.69 19.76 -1.87
N PRO A 96 -5.33 20.91 -1.63
CA PRO A 96 -6.25 21.06 -0.51
C PRO A 96 -7.40 20.04 -0.65
N LEU A 97 -7.20 18.88 -0.04
CA LEU A 97 -8.20 17.88 0.24
C LEU A 97 -9.09 18.60 1.25
N GLY A 98 -10.30 18.96 0.83
CA GLY A 98 -11.25 19.64 1.70
C GLY A 98 -11.27 18.98 3.09
N GLU A 99 -11.33 19.80 4.15
CA GLU A 99 -11.20 19.42 5.57
C GLU A 99 -10.89 17.93 5.82
N VAL A 100 -9.60 17.58 5.87
CA VAL A 100 -9.18 16.28 6.41
C VAL A 100 -9.63 16.26 7.86
N ARG A 101 -10.73 15.56 8.17
CA ARG A 101 -11.22 15.37 9.53
C ARG A 101 -10.50 14.17 10.17
N PRO A 102 -9.46 14.38 10.99
CA PRO A 102 -8.66 13.31 11.56
C PRO A 102 -9.48 12.37 12.46
N GLU A 103 -10.56 12.88 13.05
CA GLU A 103 -11.56 12.12 13.82
C GLU A 103 -12.03 10.87 13.04
N ARG A 104 -12.29 11.04 11.74
CA ARG A 104 -12.91 10.00 10.91
C ARG A 104 -11.96 8.82 10.66
N GLY A 105 -10.66 9.07 10.55
CA GLY A 105 -9.65 8.02 10.40
C GLY A 105 -9.46 7.21 11.70
N ARG A 106 -9.46 7.92 12.83
CA ARG A 106 -9.41 7.30 14.17
C ARG A 106 -10.63 6.40 14.39
N ASP A 107 -11.83 6.90 14.10
CA ASP A 107 -13.07 6.14 14.32
C ASP A 107 -13.13 4.87 13.47
N VAL A 108 -12.69 4.93 12.21
CA VAL A 108 -12.59 3.75 11.34
C VAL A 108 -11.61 2.73 11.89
N ARG A 109 -10.43 3.17 12.34
CA ARG A 109 -9.43 2.29 12.96
C ARG A 109 -10.01 1.61 14.21
N LEU A 110 -10.66 2.37 15.09
CA LEU A 110 -11.29 1.85 16.30
C LEU A 110 -12.37 0.82 15.98
N ASN A 111 -13.19 1.08 14.96
CA ASN A 111 -14.23 0.17 14.51
C ASN A 111 -13.64 -1.15 13.96
N ILE A 112 -12.49 -1.10 13.27
CA ILE A 112 -11.81 -2.30 12.79
C ILE A 112 -11.24 -3.11 13.96
N ILE A 113 -10.55 -2.46 14.90
CA ILE A 113 -9.98 -3.13 16.08
C ILE A 113 -11.09 -3.84 16.86
N ARG A 114 -12.18 -3.14 17.17
CA ARG A 114 -13.30 -3.69 17.93
C ARG A 114 -13.99 -4.88 17.25
N ASN A 115 -14.18 -4.85 15.93
CA ASN A 115 -14.95 -5.89 15.25
C ASN A 115 -14.12 -7.10 14.81
N TYR A 116 -12.80 -6.96 14.68
CA TYR A 116 -11.95 -7.98 14.04
C TYR A 116 -10.70 -8.39 14.85
N PHE A 117 -10.35 -7.66 15.93
CA PHE A 117 -9.12 -7.89 16.69
C PHE A 117 -9.32 -7.95 18.22
N GLU A 118 -10.58 -7.91 18.72
CA GLU A 118 -10.96 -8.03 20.13
C GLU A 118 -11.64 -9.37 20.48
#